data_AF-A0A944KPF5-F1
#
_entry.id   AF-A0A944KPF5-F1
#
_cell.length_a   1.000
_cell.length_b   1.000
_cell.length_c   1.000
_cell.angle_alpha   90.00
_cell.angle_beta   90.00
_cell.angle_gamma   90.00
#
_symmetry.space_group_name_H-M   'P 1'
#
loop_
_entity.id
_entity.type
_entity.pdbx_description
1 polymer ?
#
loop_
_entity_poly.entity_id
_entity_poly.type
_entity_poly.pdbx_seq_one_letter_code
_entity_poly.pdbx_strand_id
1 'polypeptide(L)'
;MSGIDWGDAPTWAGVMFAAAAAYGALATMNSQRRQLSEQREFINRQMDVLALEHQDLGDALEARRRQQAQLVKFQYDLIPVAGTVTGARHWRIRVHNQSSGPVRQVSVAFGTERPTRAALTGKRRDEWVEYDGSVVVGDVVEVLGAGKAGVFYSRAGEREELTTLRPVVNFLDGVDIAWTLNEFGLLTESTVD
;
A
#
# COMPACT_ATOMS: atom_id res chain seq x y z
N MET A 1 84.00 46.18 24.73
CA MET A 1 83.33 45.50 23.60
C MET A 1 82.88 44.14 24.09
N SER A 2 81.64 44.02 24.56
CA SER A 2 81.09 42.73 25.00
C SER A 2 80.68 41.93 23.77
N GLY A 3 81.34 40.80 23.54
CA GLY A 3 80.97 39.85 22.49
C GLY A 3 79.63 39.23 22.81
N ILE A 4 78.73 39.23 21.84
CA ILE A 4 77.45 38.51 21.89
C ILE A 4 77.77 37.02 22.05
N ASP A 5 77.20 36.38 23.06
CA ASP A 5 77.34 34.95 23.32
C ASP A 5 76.48 34.17 22.32
N TRP A 6 77.12 33.71 21.25
CA TRP A 6 76.49 32.94 20.18
C TRP A 6 76.17 31.48 20.61
N GLY A 7 76.56 31.06 21.81
CA GLY A 7 76.28 29.73 22.35
C GLY A 7 74.81 29.50 22.68
N ASP A 8 74.07 30.56 23.00
CA ASP A 8 72.62 30.50 23.29
C ASP A 8 71.76 30.88 22.07
N ALA A 9 72.38 31.10 20.91
CA ALA A 9 71.68 31.38 19.66
C ALA A 9 70.74 30.27 19.16
N PRO A 10 71.09 28.97 19.30
CA PRO A 10 70.27 27.87 18.79
C PRO A 10 69.01 27.60 19.62
N THR A 11 69.02 27.88 20.93
CA THR A 11 67.94 27.55 21.87
C THR A 11 66.75 28.49 21.71
N TRP A 12 66.96 29.80 21.58
CA TRP A 12 65.86 30.74 21.33
C TRP A 12 65.24 30.56 19.95
N ALA A 13 66.05 30.26 18.92
CA ALA A 13 65.54 29.95 17.59
C ALA A 13 64.67 28.68 17.62
N GLY A 14 65.10 27.63 18.32
CA GLY A 14 64.33 26.40 18.51
C GLY A 14 63.00 26.61 19.25
N VAL A 15 62.99 27.43 20.30
CA VAL A 15 61.76 27.78 21.05
C VAL A 15 60.76 28.52 20.16
N MET A 16 61.23 29.44 19.31
CA MET A 16 60.35 30.17 18.38
C MET A 16 59.74 29.25 17.31
N PHE A 17 60.51 28.30 16.77
CA PHE A 17 59.98 27.30 15.83
C PHE A 17 58.97 26.36 16.49
N ALA A 18 59.22 25.91 17.73
CA ALA A 18 58.29 25.07 18.47
C ALA A 18 56.97 25.80 18.80
N ALA A 19 57.04 27.07 19.19
CA ALA A 19 55.86 27.90 19.45
C ALA A 19 55.05 28.16 18.18
N ALA A 20 55.71 28.43 17.04
CA ALA A 20 55.05 28.60 15.75
C ALA A 20 54.36 27.30 15.28
N ALA A 21 55.01 26.15 15.45
CA ALA A 21 54.42 24.85 15.13
C ALA A 21 53.22 24.51 16.02
N ALA A 22 53.29 24.78 17.33
CA ALA A 22 52.19 24.60 18.26
C ALA A 22 50.99 25.50 17.93
N TYR A 23 51.24 26.77 17.57
CA TYR A 23 50.18 27.69 17.13
C TYR A 23 49.52 27.22 15.83
N GLY A 24 50.31 26.78 14.84
CA GLY A 24 49.79 26.24 13.59
C GLY A 24 48.94 24.98 13.80
N ALA A 25 49.35 24.09 14.71
CA ALA A 25 48.57 22.91 15.08
C ALA A 25 47.22 23.28 15.73
N LEU A 26 47.22 24.24 16.67
CA LEU A 26 45.99 24.73 17.30
C LEU A 26 45.05 25.43 16.30
N ALA A 27 45.60 26.24 15.39
CA ALA A 27 44.83 26.88 14.33
C ALA A 27 44.17 25.84 13.40
N THR A 28 44.90 24.78 13.04
CA THR A 28 44.40 23.68 12.21
C THR A 28 43.33 22.87 12.94
N MET A 29 43.52 22.55 14.23
CA MET A 29 42.49 21.88 15.03
C MET A 29 41.21 22.71 15.12
N ASN A 30 41.33 24.03 15.27
CA ASN A 30 40.18 24.94 15.30
C ASN A 30 39.46 24.98 13.94
N SER A 31 40.18 24.99 12.81
CA SER A 31 39.54 24.95 11.49
C SER A 31 38.83 23.62 11.22
N GLN A 32 39.44 22.49 11.63
CA GLN A 32 38.83 21.16 11.51
C GLN A 32 37.56 21.03 12.36
N ARG A 33 37.57 21.56 13.59
CA ARG A 33 36.37 21.58 14.45
C ARG A 33 35.22 22.33 13.80
N ARG A 34 35.51 23.48 13.17
CA ARG A 34 34.50 24.28 12.45
C ARG A 34 33.95 23.54 11.23
N GLN A 35 34.80 22.89 10.44
CA GLN A 35 34.35 22.09 9.31
C GLN A 35 33.46 20.92 9.76
N LEU A 36 33.79 20.26 10.87
CA LEU A 36 32.97 19.18 11.42
C LEU A 36 31.61 19.68 11.91
N SER A 37 31.53 20.88 12.52
CA SER A 37 30.23 21.44 12.91
C SER A 37 29.37 21.79 11.70
N GLU A 38 29.97 22.38 10.66
CA GLU A 38 29.27 22.73 9.41
C GLU A 38 28.80 21.47 8.67
N GLN A 39 29.63 20.40 8.64
CA GLN A 39 29.25 19.10 8.09
C GLN A 39 28.12 18.44 8.88
N ARG A 40 28.16 18.46 10.22
CA ARG A 40 27.07 17.92 11.05
C ARG A 40 25.76 18.66 10.80
N GLU A 41 25.81 19.98 10.71
CA GLU A 41 24.63 20.80 10.40
C GLU A 41 24.08 20.50 9.00
N PHE A 42 24.97 20.31 8.02
CA PHE A 42 24.58 19.91 6.67
C PHE A 42 23.94 18.52 6.63
N ILE A 43 24.53 17.53 7.31
CA ILE A 43 23.99 16.17 7.41
C ILE A 43 22.63 16.18 8.12
N ASN A 44 22.48 16.93 9.21
CA ASN A 44 21.21 17.04 9.92
C ASN A 44 20.11 17.60 9.00
N ARG A 45 20.42 18.66 8.26
CA ARG A 45 19.48 19.21 7.26
C ARG A 45 19.12 18.21 6.17
N GLN A 46 20.08 17.40 5.70
CA GLN A 46 19.78 16.35 4.72
C GLN A 46 18.89 15.24 5.30
N MET A 47 19.13 14.83 6.56
CA MET A 47 18.30 13.82 7.22
C MET A 47 16.86 14.32 7.40
N ASP A 48 16.67 15.59 7.77
CA ASP A 48 15.34 16.18 7.92
C ASP A 48 14.58 16.20 6.58
N VAL A 49 15.27 16.56 5.48
CA VAL A 49 14.68 16.54 4.13
C VAL A 49 14.32 15.12 3.70
N LEU A 50 15.23 14.16 3.88
CA LEU A 50 14.97 12.76 3.53
C LEU A 50 13.81 12.17 4.35
N ALA A 51 13.69 12.52 5.62
CA ALA A 51 12.59 12.08 6.46
C ALA A 51 11.24 12.58 5.92
N LEU A 52 11.16 13.84 5.50
CA LEU A 52 9.97 14.42 4.87
C LEU A 52 9.67 13.74 3.53
N GLU A 53 10.66 13.52 2.68
CA GLU A 53 10.47 12.82 1.39
C GLU A 53 9.97 11.38 1.59
N HIS A 54 10.49 10.67 2.58
CA HIS A 54 10.02 9.33 2.92
C HIS A 54 8.57 9.33 3.40
N GLN A 55 8.18 10.33 4.20
CA GLN A 55 6.81 10.49 4.65
C GLN A 55 5.86 10.77 3.46
N ASP A 56 6.21 11.73 2.60
CA ASP A 56 5.41 12.08 1.42
C ASP A 56 5.24 10.89 0.45
N LEU A 57 6.30 10.10 0.26
CA LEU A 57 6.23 8.88 -0.54
C LEU A 57 5.33 7.83 0.09
N GLY A 58 5.37 7.67 1.42
CA GLY A 58 4.49 6.80 2.18
C GLY A 58 3.02 7.17 1.99
N ASP A 59 2.69 8.45 2.21
CA ASP A 59 1.34 8.99 2.08
C ASP A 59 0.82 8.86 0.64
N ALA A 60 1.66 9.14 -0.35
CA ALA A 60 1.30 9.01 -1.76
C ALA A 60 1.04 7.54 -2.17
N LEU A 61 1.82 6.59 -1.63
CA LEU A 61 1.61 5.17 -1.86
C LEU A 61 0.31 4.68 -1.20
N GLU A 62 0.03 5.11 0.02
CA GLU A 62 -1.23 4.79 0.71
C GLU A 62 -2.44 5.36 -0.05
N ALA A 63 -2.36 6.61 -0.50
CA ALA A 63 -3.42 7.26 -1.26
C ALA A 63 -3.71 6.52 -2.58
N ARG A 64 -2.68 6.17 -3.35
CA ARG A 64 -2.84 5.39 -4.59
C ARG A 64 -3.46 4.03 -4.35
N ARG A 65 -3.05 3.35 -3.27
CA ARG A 65 -3.56 2.04 -2.86
C ARG A 65 -5.05 2.11 -2.52
N ARG A 66 -5.43 3.07 -1.67
CA ARG A 66 -6.83 3.30 -1.30
C ARG A 66 -7.67 3.68 -2.50
N GLN A 67 -7.14 4.50 -3.41
CA GLN A 67 -7.80 4.84 -4.67
C GLN A 67 -8.03 3.60 -5.55
N GLN A 68 -7.05 2.70 -5.66
CA GLN A 68 -7.20 1.44 -6.39
C GLN A 68 -8.33 0.58 -5.80
N ALA A 69 -8.34 0.39 -4.49
CA ALA A 69 -9.36 -0.41 -3.81
C ALA A 69 -10.77 0.23 -3.92
N GLN A 70 -10.87 1.55 -3.92
CA GLN A 70 -12.14 2.28 -4.13
C GLN A 70 -12.75 2.08 -5.53
N LEU A 71 -11.94 1.72 -6.53
CA LEU A 71 -12.41 1.39 -7.88
C LEU A 71 -12.97 -0.04 -7.98
N VAL A 72 -12.85 -0.84 -6.93
CA VAL A 72 -13.62 -2.08 -6.80
C VAL A 72 -15.03 -1.71 -6.36
N LYS A 73 -16.01 -2.05 -7.18
CA LYS A 73 -17.44 -1.81 -6.92
C LYS A 73 -18.16 -3.14 -6.97
N PHE A 74 -19.28 -3.26 -6.26
CA PHE A 74 -20.18 -4.37 -6.49
C PHE A 74 -21.62 -3.89 -6.67
N GLN A 75 -22.39 -4.72 -7.37
CA GLN A 75 -23.82 -4.58 -7.56
C GLN A 75 -24.48 -5.88 -7.11
N TYR A 76 -25.70 -5.79 -6.59
CA TYR A 76 -26.41 -6.96 -6.12
C TYR A 76 -27.86 -6.93 -6.59
N ASP A 77 -28.34 -8.09 -7.05
CA ASP A 77 -29.70 -8.28 -7.52
C ASP A 77 -30.28 -9.54 -6.87
N LEU A 78 -31.59 -9.52 -6.59
CA LEU A 78 -32.31 -10.70 -6.13
C LEU A 78 -33.02 -11.37 -7.31
N ILE A 79 -32.59 -12.56 -7.70
CA ILE A 79 -33.02 -13.22 -8.95
C ILE A 79 -33.81 -14.47 -8.64
N PRO A 80 -34.93 -14.73 -9.34
CA PRO A 80 -35.64 -16.00 -9.22
C PRO A 80 -34.78 -17.17 -9.71
N VAL A 81 -34.85 -18.30 -9.01
CA VAL A 81 -34.21 -19.54 -9.46
C VAL A 81 -35.04 -20.14 -10.58
N ALA A 82 -34.42 -20.37 -11.73
CA ALA A 82 -35.09 -20.97 -12.87
C ALA A 82 -35.52 -22.41 -12.54
N GLY A 83 -36.76 -22.77 -12.88
CA GLY A 83 -37.28 -24.13 -12.68
C GLY A 83 -37.81 -24.45 -11.28
N THR A 84 -37.80 -23.50 -10.35
CA THR A 84 -38.42 -23.68 -9.03
C THR A 84 -39.84 -23.12 -8.97
N VAL A 85 -40.81 -23.94 -8.55
CA VAL A 85 -42.22 -23.58 -8.42
C VAL A 85 -42.48 -22.66 -7.21
N THR A 86 -41.59 -22.71 -6.21
CA THR A 86 -41.75 -22.06 -4.90
C THR A 86 -41.41 -20.56 -4.87
N GLY A 87 -41.08 -19.95 -6.01
CA GLY A 87 -40.66 -18.54 -6.03
C GLY A 87 -39.33 -18.27 -5.32
N ALA A 88 -38.54 -19.32 -5.09
CA ALA A 88 -37.21 -19.25 -4.51
C ALA A 88 -36.31 -18.27 -5.29
N ARG A 89 -35.48 -17.53 -4.55
CA ARG A 89 -34.55 -16.56 -5.12
C ARG A 89 -33.15 -16.80 -4.59
N HIS A 90 -32.17 -16.18 -5.22
CA HIS A 90 -30.83 -16.05 -4.68
C HIS A 90 -30.29 -14.64 -4.90
N TRP A 91 -29.32 -14.23 -4.10
CA TRP A 91 -28.53 -13.06 -4.41
C TRP A 91 -27.59 -13.36 -5.57
N ARG A 92 -27.57 -12.48 -6.56
CA ARG A 92 -26.49 -12.38 -7.56
C ARG A 92 -25.68 -11.14 -7.24
N ILE A 93 -24.40 -11.34 -6.90
CA ILE A 93 -23.45 -10.27 -6.61
C ILE A 93 -22.49 -10.17 -7.78
N ARG A 94 -22.37 -8.99 -8.38
CA ARG A 94 -21.39 -8.70 -9.42
C ARG A 94 -20.32 -7.78 -8.84
N VAL A 95 -19.09 -8.29 -8.71
CA VAL A 95 -17.93 -7.52 -8.27
C VAL A 95 -17.15 -7.05 -9.49
N HIS A 96 -17.04 -5.75 -9.70
CA HIS A 96 -16.34 -5.10 -10.79
C HIS A 96 -15.00 -4.55 -10.31
N ASN A 97 -13.91 -4.97 -10.94
CA ASN A 97 -12.62 -4.33 -10.77
C ASN A 97 -12.45 -3.24 -11.84
N GLN A 98 -12.73 -1.97 -11.49
CA GLN A 98 -12.52 -0.84 -12.39
C GLN A 98 -11.13 -0.20 -12.26
N SER A 99 -10.25 -0.80 -11.47
CA SER A 99 -8.88 -0.32 -11.34
C SER A 99 -8.01 -0.73 -12.53
N SER A 100 -6.83 -0.14 -12.64
CA SER A 100 -5.84 -0.48 -13.66
C SER A 100 -5.04 -1.75 -13.35
N GLY A 101 -5.15 -2.29 -12.12
CA GLY A 101 -4.42 -3.47 -11.67
C GLY A 101 -5.36 -4.66 -11.40
N PRO A 102 -4.85 -5.90 -11.37
CA PRO A 102 -5.62 -7.04 -10.89
C PRO A 102 -5.88 -6.91 -9.38
N VAL A 103 -6.99 -7.49 -8.92
CA VAL A 103 -7.23 -7.79 -7.50
C VAL A 103 -7.30 -9.31 -7.33
N ARG A 104 -6.95 -9.80 -6.14
CA ARG A 104 -6.78 -11.23 -5.87
C ARG A 104 -7.74 -11.70 -4.79
N GLN A 105 -7.93 -13.03 -4.72
CA GLN A 105 -8.71 -13.71 -3.68
C GLN A 105 -10.09 -13.06 -3.44
N VAL A 106 -10.79 -12.72 -4.52
CA VAL A 106 -12.09 -12.06 -4.42
C VAL A 106 -13.12 -13.07 -3.97
N SER A 107 -13.72 -12.83 -2.81
CA SER A 107 -14.74 -13.69 -2.21
C SER A 107 -15.93 -12.87 -1.76
N VAL A 108 -17.09 -13.52 -1.63
CA VAL A 108 -18.32 -12.87 -1.16
C VAL A 108 -18.94 -13.72 -0.07
N ALA A 109 -19.05 -13.18 1.14
CA ALA A 109 -19.79 -13.80 2.23
C ALA A 109 -21.24 -13.32 2.22
N PHE A 110 -22.18 -14.21 2.51
CA PHE A 110 -23.59 -13.91 2.67
C PHE A 110 -23.98 -14.16 4.13
N GLY A 111 -23.80 -13.16 4.99
CA GLY A 111 -23.84 -13.39 6.44
C GLY A 111 -22.74 -14.37 6.88
N THR A 112 -23.12 -15.53 7.40
CA THR A 112 -22.18 -16.61 7.79
C THR A 112 -21.95 -17.63 6.68
N GLU A 113 -22.60 -17.47 5.53
CA GLU A 113 -22.59 -18.45 4.45
C GLU A 113 -21.61 -18.10 3.34
N ARG A 114 -21.06 -19.13 2.70
CA ARG A 114 -20.20 -19.03 1.53
C ARG A 114 -21.01 -19.07 0.23
N PRO A 115 -20.51 -18.48 -0.87
CA PRO A 115 -21.21 -18.48 -2.13
C PRO A 115 -21.31 -19.90 -2.69
N THR A 116 -22.45 -20.24 -3.27
CA THR A 116 -22.66 -21.57 -3.87
C THR A 116 -21.93 -21.69 -5.22
N ARG A 117 -21.73 -20.57 -5.91
CA ARG A 117 -21.06 -20.52 -7.21
C ARG A 117 -20.40 -19.16 -7.41
N ALA A 118 -19.13 -19.18 -7.84
CA ALA A 118 -18.44 -18.03 -8.41
C ALA A 118 -18.13 -18.26 -9.91
N ALA A 119 -18.27 -17.21 -10.70
CA ALA A 119 -18.02 -17.21 -12.13
C ALA A 119 -17.28 -15.93 -12.55
N LEU A 120 -16.33 -16.05 -13.47
CA LEU A 120 -15.70 -14.89 -14.12
C LEU A 120 -16.50 -14.46 -15.34
N THR A 121 -16.74 -13.16 -15.46
CA THR A 121 -17.37 -12.55 -16.63
C THR A 121 -16.44 -11.53 -17.28
N GLY A 122 -16.37 -11.58 -18.61
CA GLY A 122 -15.59 -10.65 -19.42
C GLY A 122 -16.47 -9.93 -20.42
N LYS A 123 -16.24 -8.63 -20.64
CA LYS A 123 -16.90 -7.88 -21.72
C LYS A 123 -16.49 -8.42 -23.09
N ARG A 124 -17.48 -8.65 -23.96
CA ARG A 124 -17.34 -8.51 -25.41
C ARG A 124 -18.09 -7.24 -25.81
N ARG A 125 -17.33 -6.15 -25.95
CA ARG A 125 -17.67 -4.77 -26.34
C ARG A 125 -18.99 -4.12 -25.85
N ASP A 126 -20.18 -4.69 -26.02
CA ASP A 126 -21.45 -4.00 -25.71
C ASP A 126 -22.53 -4.86 -25.02
N GLU A 127 -22.24 -6.09 -24.65
CA GLU A 127 -23.14 -6.94 -23.84
C GLU A 127 -22.32 -7.69 -22.78
N TRP A 128 -22.75 -7.62 -21.52
CA TRP A 128 -22.29 -8.56 -20.50
C TRP A 128 -22.97 -9.89 -20.78
N VAL A 129 -22.45 -10.63 -21.76
CA VAL A 129 -22.85 -12.02 -21.96
C VAL A 129 -22.28 -12.79 -20.78
N GLU A 130 -23.17 -13.24 -19.89
CA GLU A 130 -22.87 -14.30 -18.94
C GLU A 130 -22.44 -15.49 -19.79
N TYR A 131 -21.13 -15.73 -19.88
CA TYR A 131 -20.65 -16.87 -20.64
C TYR A 131 -21.26 -18.12 -20.00
N ASP A 132 -22.02 -18.87 -20.80
CA ASP A 132 -22.42 -20.23 -20.47
C ASP A 132 -21.19 -21.15 -20.31
N GLY A 133 -20.02 -20.70 -20.82
CA GLY A 133 -18.69 -21.24 -20.50
C GLY A 133 -18.05 -20.65 -19.23
N SER A 134 -18.84 -20.18 -18.27
CA SER A 134 -18.34 -19.66 -16.99
C SER A 134 -17.58 -20.78 -16.28
N VAL A 135 -16.26 -20.67 -16.22
CA VAL A 135 -15.44 -21.53 -15.36
C VAL A 135 -15.96 -21.32 -13.94
N VAL A 136 -16.58 -22.35 -13.38
CA VAL A 136 -16.95 -22.36 -11.97
C VAL A 136 -15.63 -22.42 -11.21
N VAL A 137 -15.25 -21.30 -10.59
CA VAL A 137 -13.94 -21.18 -9.91
C VAL A 137 -14.03 -21.63 -8.45
N GLY A 138 -15.22 -22.02 -7.98
CA GLY A 138 -15.46 -22.38 -6.58
C GLY A 138 -16.15 -21.24 -5.83
N ASP A 139 -15.74 -20.99 -4.59
CA ASP A 139 -16.23 -19.92 -3.72
C ASP A 139 -15.36 -18.64 -3.76
N VAL A 140 -14.15 -18.74 -4.31
CA VAL A 140 -13.17 -17.65 -4.43
C VAL A 140 -12.77 -17.46 -5.89
N VAL A 141 -12.63 -16.20 -6.32
CA VAL A 141 -12.01 -15.82 -7.58
C VAL A 141 -10.56 -15.42 -7.30
N GLU A 142 -9.63 -16.32 -7.64
CA GLU A 142 -8.19 -16.15 -7.34
C GLU A 142 -7.62 -14.83 -7.88
N VAL A 143 -7.97 -14.48 -9.12
CA VAL A 143 -7.51 -13.25 -9.77
C VAL A 143 -8.65 -12.64 -10.58
N LEU A 144 -9.05 -11.42 -10.23
CA LEU A 144 -9.97 -10.59 -10.98
C LEU A 144 -9.19 -9.47 -11.69
N GLY A 145 -8.92 -9.68 -12.98
CA GLY A 145 -8.15 -8.73 -13.80
C GLY A 145 -8.81 -7.36 -13.95
N ALA A 146 -8.01 -6.37 -14.37
CA ALA A 146 -8.47 -5.01 -14.61
C ALA A 146 -9.64 -4.96 -15.62
N GLY A 147 -10.68 -4.22 -15.28
CA GLY A 147 -11.90 -4.08 -16.09
C GLY A 147 -12.79 -5.32 -16.17
N LYS A 148 -12.50 -6.39 -15.40
CA LYS A 148 -13.30 -7.63 -15.36
C LYS A 148 -14.32 -7.61 -14.23
N ALA A 149 -15.26 -8.55 -14.27
CA ALA A 149 -16.22 -8.74 -13.20
C ALA A 149 -16.34 -10.20 -12.76
N GLY A 150 -16.41 -10.44 -11.45
CA GLY A 150 -16.76 -11.72 -10.84
C GLY A 150 -18.24 -11.73 -10.46
N VAL A 151 -18.91 -12.85 -10.68
CA VAL A 151 -20.32 -13.05 -10.31
C VAL A 151 -20.42 -14.14 -9.27
N PHE A 152 -21.09 -13.86 -8.16
CA PHE A 152 -21.25 -14.75 -7.03
C PHE A 152 -22.73 -14.95 -6.73
N TYR A 153 -23.10 -16.19 -6.40
CA TYR A 153 -24.47 -16.57 -6.09
C TYR A 153 -24.59 -17.06 -4.64
N SER A 154 -25.59 -16.57 -3.91
CA SER A 154 -25.96 -17.16 -2.62
C SER A 154 -26.68 -18.48 -2.81
N ARG A 155 -26.94 -19.19 -1.71
CA ARG A 155 -27.93 -20.26 -1.73
C ARG A 155 -29.31 -19.73 -2.13
N ALA A 156 -30.13 -20.62 -2.69
CA ALA A 156 -31.53 -20.34 -2.91
C ALA A 156 -32.29 -20.30 -1.57
N GLY A 157 -33.21 -19.37 -1.42
CA GLY A 157 -34.03 -19.22 -0.22
C GLY A 157 -35.27 -18.36 -0.45
N GLU A 158 -36.09 -18.25 0.58
CA GLU A 158 -37.22 -17.32 0.58
C GLU A 158 -36.72 -15.88 0.74
N ARG A 159 -37.53 -14.91 0.27
CA ARG A 159 -37.11 -13.50 0.29
C ARG A 159 -36.75 -13.01 1.70
N GLU A 160 -37.49 -13.43 2.72
CA GLU A 160 -37.26 -13.04 4.12
C GLU A 160 -35.91 -13.57 4.62
N GLU A 161 -35.59 -14.84 4.36
CA GLU A 161 -34.29 -15.42 4.70
C GLU A 161 -33.14 -14.68 4.02
N LEU A 162 -33.29 -14.36 2.73
CA LEU A 162 -32.24 -13.66 1.98
C LEU A 162 -31.99 -12.23 2.49
N THR A 163 -32.95 -11.60 3.17
CA THR A 163 -32.72 -10.25 3.72
C THR A 163 -31.75 -10.23 4.90
N THR A 164 -31.55 -11.35 5.61
CA THR A 164 -30.57 -11.46 6.69
C THR A 164 -29.16 -11.78 6.16
N LEU A 165 -29.07 -12.34 4.95
CA LEU A 165 -27.84 -12.70 4.26
C LEU A 165 -27.25 -11.51 3.49
N ARG A 166 -26.87 -10.44 4.20
CA ARG A 166 -26.24 -9.27 3.58
C ARG A 166 -24.88 -9.64 2.96
N PRO A 167 -24.64 -9.28 1.68
CA PRO A 167 -23.38 -9.61 1.02
C PRO A 167 -22.24 -8.72 1.52
N VAL A 168 -21.10 -9.34 1.79
CA VAL A 168 -19.84 -8.68 2.12
C VAL A 168 -18.77 -9.19 1.15
N VAL A 169 -18.12 -8.29 0.43
CA VAL A 169 -17.05 -8.65 -0.53
C VAL A 169 -15.71 -8.48 0.15
N ASN A 170 -14.86 -9.50 0.08
CA ASN A 170 -13.47 -9.44 0.54
C ASN A 170 -12.53 -9.65 -0.66
N PHE A 171 -11.42 -8.92 -0.70
CA PHE A 171 -10.41 -9.08 -1.73
C PHE A 171 -9.04 -8.59 -1.26
N LEU A 172 -8.00 -9.04 -1.96
CA LEU A 172 -6.63 -8.53 -1.82
C LEU A 172 -6.31 -7.58 -2.98
N ASP A 173 -5.61 -6.49 -2.69
CA ASP A 173 -5.11 -5.60 -3.74
C ASP A 173 -3.81 -6.12 -4.40
N GLY A 174 -3.18 -5.27 -5.23
CA GLY A 174 -1.93 -5.60 -5.91
C GLY A 174 -0.73 -5.84 -4.99
N VAL A 175 -0.84 -5.50 -3.70
CA VAL A 175 0.21 -5.59 -2.68
C VAL A 175 -0.23 -6.48 -1.50
N ASP A 176 -1.24 -7.32 -1.70
CA ASP A 176 -1.74 -8.28 -0.70
C ASP A 176 -2.38 -7.65 0.54
N ILE A 177 -2.85 -6.40 0.46
CA ILE A 177 -3.66 -5.82 1.53
C ILE A 177 -5.11 -6.25 1.39
N ALA A 178 -5.69 -6.70 2.49
CA ALA A 178 -7.06 -7.15 2.54
C ALA A 178 -8.05 -5.99 2.73
N TRP A 179 -9.07 -6.01 1.88
CA TRP A 179 -10.11 -5.01 1.84
C TRP A 179 -11.46 -5.70 1.96
N THR A 180 -12.33 -5.09 2.75
CA THR A 180 -13.72 -5.50 2.92
C THR A 180 -14.65 -4.40 2.40
N LEU A 181 -15.65 -4.79 1.64
CA LEU A 181 -16.66 -3.91 1.06
C LEU A 181 -18.03 -4.42 1.48
N ASN A 182 -18.72 -3.65 2.33
CA ASN A 182 -20.02 -4.03 2.88
C ASN A 182 -21.18 -3.77 1.89
N GLU A 183 -22.41 -4.10 2.29
CA GLU A 183 -23.62 -3.95 1.47
C GLU A 183 -23.89 -2.51 0.99
N PHE A 184 -23.34 -1.51 1.69
CA PHE A 184 -23.47 -0.08 1.37
C PHE A 184 -22.33 0.43 0.49
N GLY A 185 -21.37 -0.43 0.12
CA GLY A 185 -20.18 -0.02 -0.62
C GLY A 185 -19.17 0.75 0.22
N LEU A 186 -19.25 0.66 1.56
CA LEU A 186 -18.23 1.20 2.44
C LEU A 186 -17.02 0.27 2.44
N LEU A 187 -15.87 0.82 2.08
CA LEU A 187 -14.60 0.12 2.00
C LEU A 187 -13.83 0.29 3.30
N THR A 188 -13.43 -0.82 3.92
CA THR A 188 -12.59 -0.87 5.11
C THR A 188 -11.40 -1.78 4.89
N GLU A 189 -10.24 -1.39 5.39
CA GLU A 189 -9.08 -2.28 5.46
C GLU A 189 -9.33 -3.33 6.55
N SER A 190 -9.13 -4.59 6.21
CA SER A 190 -9.28 -5.71 7.14
C SER A 190 -7.91 -6.29 7.47
N THR A 191 -7.66 -6.59 8.74
CA THR A 191 -6.53 -7.43 9.11
C THR A 191 -6.83 -8.86 8.69
N VAL A 192 -5.91 -9.49 7.96
CA VAL A 192 -5.97 -10.93 7.70
C VAL A 192 -5.61 -11.60 9.02
N ASP A 193 -6.62 -12.15 9.71
CA ASP A 193 -6.41 -13.03 10.88
C ASP A 193 -5.87 -14.39 10.45
#